data_AF-A0A974CVD2-F1
#
_entry.id   AF-A0A974CVD2-F1
#
_cell.length_a   1.000
_cell.length_b   1.000
_cell.length_c   1.000
_cell.angle_alpha   90.00
_cell.angle_beta   90.00
_cell.angle_gamma   90.00
#
_symmetry.space_group_name_H-M   'P 1'
#
loop_
_entity.id
_entity.type
_entity.pdbx_description
1 polymer ?
#
loop_
_entity_poly.entity_id
_entity_poly.type
_entity_poly.pdbx_seq_one_letter_code
_entity_poly.pdbx_strand_id
1 'polypeptide(L)'
;MADDADMRNELEEMQRRADQLADESLESTRRMLQYVEGSKDAGIRTLVMLDEQGEQLERIEEGMEQINKDMKEAEKNLTDLGKFCGLCVCPCNKLKSSGAYNKAWGNNQDGVVASQPARVVDEREQMAISGGFVRRVTNDARETEMDENLEQVGGIIGNLRHMALDMGNEIDTQNRQIDRIMEKADSNKARIDEANKHATKMLGSG
;
A
#
# COMPACT_ATOMS: atom_id res chain seq x y z
N MET A 1 -38.64 7.19 -59.79
CA MET A 1 -38.34 8.55 -59.32
C MET A 1 -38.60 8.71 -57.84
N ALA A 2 -39.66 8.12 -57.26
CA ALA A 2 -39.87 8.11 -55.80
C ALA A 2 -38.78 7.29 -55.05
N ASP A 3 -38.45 6.09 -55.53
CA ASP A 3 -37.41 5.21 -54.93
C ASP A 3 -36.02 5.85 -54.81
N ASP A 4 -35.61 6.69 -55.78
CA ASP A 4 -34.28 7.31 -55.77
C ASP A 4 -34.19 8.45 -54.73
N ALA A 5 -35.33 9.09 -54.43
CA ALA A 5 -35.40 10.13 -53.41
C ALA A 5 -35.42 9.54 -52.00
N ASP A 6 -36.11 8.41 -51.80
CA ASP A 6 -36.16 7.71 -50.52
C ASP A 6 -34.79 7.11 -50.15
N MET A 7 -34.10 6.47 -51.10
CA MET A 7 -32.73 5.95 -50.86
C MET A 7 -31.72 7.06 -50.52
N ARG A 8 -31.83 8.25 -51.12
CA ARG A 8 -30.95 9.39 -50.79
C ARG A 8 -31.22 9.90 -49.37
N ASN A 9 -32.48 9.97 -48.97
CA ASN A 9 -32.86 10.36 -47.61
C ASN A 9 -32.32 9.37 -46.56
N GLU A 10 -32.42 8.07 -46.81
CA GLU A 10 -31.89 7.04 -45.89
C GLU A 10 -30.36 7.12 -45.75
N LEU A 11 -29.64 7.36 -46.85
CA LEU A 11 -28.19 7.55 -46.81
C LEU A 11 -27.80 8.82 -46.04
N GLU A 12 -28.52 9.93 -46.25
CA GLU A 12 -28.29 11.18 -45.49
C GLU A 12 -28.60 11.02 -43.99
N GLU A 13 -29.61 10.23 -43.63
CA GLU A 13 -29.92 9.94 -42.23
C GLU A 13 -28.86 9.04 -41.60
N MET A 14 -28.41 8.01 -42.31
CA MET A 14 -27.33 7.13 -41.87
C MET A 14 -26.03 7.90 -41.65
N GLN A 15 -25.70 8.82 -42.55
CA GLN A 15 -24.50 9.64 -42.44
C GLN A 15 -24.59 10.62 -41.26
N ARG A 16 -25.74 11.26 -41.04
CA ARG A 16 -25.97 12.10 -39.85
C ARG A 16 -25.80 11.32 -38.54
N ARG A 17 -26.31 10.09 -38.47
CA ARG A 17 -26.13 9.24 -37.28
C ARG A 17 -24.66 8.84 -37.08
N ALA A 18 -23.94 8.54 -38.16
CA ALA A 18 -22.51 8.21 -38.08
C ALA A 18 -21.69 9.40 -37.55
N ASP A 19 -21.97 10.62 -38.04
CA ASP A 19 -21.32 11.84 -37.57
C ASP A 19 -21.61 12.09 -36.08
N GLN A 20 -22.87 11.95 -35.66
CA GLN A 20 -23.25 12.11 -34.26
C GLN A 20 -22.50 11.11 -33.35
N LEU A 21 -22.45 9.83 -33.76
CA LEU A 21 -21.74 8.80 -32.99
C LEU A 21 -20.24 9.05 -32.91
N ALA A 22 -19.63 9.57 -33.98
CA ALA A 22 -18.22 9.94 -33.99
C ALA A 22 -17.93 11.08 -33.01
N ASP A 23 -18.76 12.12 -32.99
CA ASP A 23 -18.62 13.25 -32.08
C ASP A 23 -18.81 12.83 -30.62
N GLU A 24 -19.82 12.03 -30.32
CA GLU A 24 -20.08 11.48 -28.98
C GLU A 24 -18.93 10.59 -28.50
N SER A 25 -18.36 9.78 -29.40
CA SER A 25 -17.20 8.93 -29.11
C SER A 25 -15.96 9.75 -28.81
N LEU A 26 -15.70 10.79 -29.61
CA LEU A 26 -14.57 11.71 -29.39
C LEU A 26 -14.69 12.42 -28.05
N GLU A 27 -15.86 12.93 -27.71
CA GLU A 27 -16.09 13.54 -26.39
C GLU A 27 -15.86 12.54 -25.26
N SER A 28 -16.23 11.28 -25.46
CA SER A 28 -15.94 10.21 -24.50
C SER A 28 -14.44 10.00 -24.30
N THR A 29 -13.64 10.00 -25.37
CA THR A 29 -12.17 9.89 -25.25
C THR A 29 -11.56 11.07 -24.50
N ARG A 30 -12.07 12.29 -24.70
CA ARG A 30 -11.63 13.48 -23.94
C ARG A 30 -11.96 13.37 -22.46
N ARG A 31 -13.17 12.91 -22.11
CA ARG A 31 -13.54 12.65 -20.70
C ARG A 31 -12.67 11.56 -20.10
N MET A 32 -12.36 10.52 -20.86
CA MET A 32 -11.49 9.43 -20.42
C MET A 32 -10.11 9.94 -20.02
N LEU A 33 -9.50 10.79 -20.85
CA LEU A 33 -8.24 11.47 -20.54
C LEU A 33 -8.31 12.23 -19.21
N GLN A 34 -9.33 13.07 -19.04
CA GLN A 34 -9.51 13.82 -17.80
C GLN A 34 -9.61 12.90 -16.56
N TYR A 35 -10.33 11.78 -16.67
CA TYR A 35 -10.45 10.84 -15.56
C TYR A 35 -9.14 10.11 -15.25
N VAL A 36 -8.39 9.67 -16.27
CA VAL A 36 -7.12 8.97 -16.02
C VAL A 36 -6.03 9.91 -15.51
N GLU A 37 -6.00 11.17 -15.96
CA GLU A 37 -5.11 12.20 -15.41
C GLU A 37 -5.44 12.48 -13.94
N GLY A 38 -6.72 12.68 -13.62
CA GLY A 38 -7.16 12.87 -12.24
C GLY A 38 -6.83 11.67 -11.35
N SER A 39 -6.98 10.44 -11.87
CA SER A 39 -6.61 9.21 -11.18
C SER A 39 -5.11 9.11 -10.95
N LYS A 40 -4.30 9.54 -11.92
CA LYS A 40 -2.83 9.55 -11.82
C LYS A 40 -2.39 10.49 -10.70
N ASP A 41 -2.93 11.71 -10.67
CA ASP A 41 -2.59 12.69 -9.64
C ASP A 41 -3.01 12.24 -8.24
N ALA A 42 -4.19 11.61 -8.11
CA ALA A 42 -4.63 10.98 -6.88
C ALA A 42 -3.68 9.83 -6.46
N GLY A 43 -3.28 8.99 -7.41
CA GLY A 43 -2.32 7.90 -7.19
C GLY A 43 -0.96 8.40 -6.69
N ILE A 44 -0.42 9.48 -7.27
CA ILE A 44 0.83 10.09 -6.82
C ILE A 44 0.71 10.58 -5.37
N ARG A 45 -0.38 11.26 -5.02
CA ARG A 45 -0.61 11.70 -3.62
C ARG A 45 -0.68 10.51 -2.67
N THR A 46 -1.34 9.42 -3.06
CA THR A 46 -1.41 8.21 -2.26
C THR A 46 -0.03 7.59 -2.04
N LEU A 47 0.81 7.50 -3.07
CA LEU A 47 2.18 7.01 -2.92
C LEU A 47 3.01 7.87 -1.96
N VAL A 48 2.91 9.19 -2.05
CA VAL A 48 3.58 10.10 -1.10
C VAL A 48 3.08 9.88 0.34
N MET A 49 1.77 9.71 0.53
CA MET A 49 1.21 9.43 1.85
C MET A 49 1.62 8.06 2.39
N LEU A 50 1.80 7.05 1.53
CA LEU A 50 2.28 5.74 1.93
C LEU A 50 3.74 5.79 2.37
N ASP A 51 4.58 6.52 1.64
CA ASP A 51 5.99 6.76 2.00
C ASP A 51 6.11 7.44 3.37
N GLU A 52 5.36 8.53 3.59
CA GLU A 52 5.35 9.24 4.88
C GLU A 52 4.80 8.37 6.03
N GLN A 53 3.82 7.50 5.75
CA GLN A 53 3.31 6.52 6.71
C GLN A 53 4.35 5.43 7.03
N GLY A 54 5.13 5.00 6.05
CA GLY A 54 6.23 4.05 6.24
C GLY A 54 7.27 4.58 7.23
N GLU A 55 7.70 5.84 7.06
CA GLU A 55 8.62 6.48 8.01
C GLU A 55 8.01 6.63 9.42
N GLN A 56 6.71 6.88 9.52
CA GLN A 56 6.01 6.93 10.80
C GLN A 56 6.05 5.58 11.52
N LEU A 57 5.85 4.48 10.79
CA LEU A 57 5.92 3.13 11.34
C LEU A 57 7.34 2.78 11.78
N GLU A 58 8.37 3.21 11.05
CA GLU A 58 9.77 3.06 11.48
C GLU A 58 10.03 3.75 12.83
N ARG A 59 9.60 5.01 12.97
CA ARG A 59 9.71 5.74 14.26
C ARG A 59 8.94 5.05 15.39
N ILE A 60 7.78 4.46 15.10
CA ILE A 60 7.01 3.70 16.10
C ILE A 60 7.76 2.43 16.49
N GLU A 61 8.33 1.70 15.53
CA GLU A 61 9.11 0.50 15.80
C GLU A 61 10.34 0.80 16.67
N GLU A 62 11.09 1.87 16.35
CA GLU A 62 12.19 2.37 17.20
C GLU A 62 11.72 2.72 18.62
N GLY A 63 10.59 3.41 18.74
CA GLY A 63 9.98 3.72 20.04
C GLY A 63 9.64 2.48 20.84
N MET A 64 9.12 1.42 20.19
CA MET A 64 8.87 0.13 20.85
C MET A 64 10.16 -0.53 21.34
N GLU A 65 11.26 -0.41 20.59
CA GLU A 65 12.58 -0.90 21.03
C GLU A 65 13.10 -0.16 22.24
N GLN A 66 12.94 1.16 22.26
CA GLN A 66 13.35 1.99 23.39
C GLN A 66 12.58 1.61 24.66
N ILE A 67 11.24 1.51 24.57
CA ILE A 67 10.40 1.08 25.70
C ILE A 67 10.85 -0.29 26.23
N ASN A 68 11.17 -1.23 25.34
CA ASN A 68 11.61 -2.55 25.75
C ASN A 68 12.95 -2.52 26.50
N LYS A 69 13.90 -1.67 26.07
CA LYS A 69 15.18 -1.44 26.76
C LYS A 69 14.94 -0.82 28.14
N ASP A 70 14.15 0.25 28.21
CA ASP A 70 13.82 0.95 29.46
C ASP A 70 13.13 0.01 30.45
N MET A 71 12.21 -0.83 29.97
CA MET A 71 11.54 -1.82 30.81
C MET A 71 12.47 -2.89 31.36
N LYS A 72 13.50 -3.30 30.62
CA LYS A 72 14.52 -4.23 31.16
C LYS A 72 15.31 -3.59 32.29
N GLU A 73 15.65 -2.32 32.16
CA GLU A 73 16.35 -1.58 33.20
C GLU A 73 15.46 -1.36 34.43
N ALA A 74 14.20 -0.96 34.22
CA ALA A 74 13.22 -0.77 35.29
C ALA A 74 12.98 -2.06 36.09
N GLU A 75 12.79 -3.21 35.41
CA GLU A 75 12.62 -4.50 36.07
C GLU A 75 13.85 -4.90 36.90
N LYS A 76 15.06 -4.65 36.39
CA LYS A 76 16.30 -4.90 37.13
C LYS A 76 16.38 -4.04 38.39
N ASN A 77 16.12 -2.74 38.27
CA ASN A 77 16.14 -1.80 39.39
C ASN A 77 15.10 -2.16 40.46
N LEU A 78 13.87 -2.52 40.05
CA LEU A 78 12.83 -2.99 40.97
C LEU A 78 13.22 -4.29 41.67
N THR A 79 13.84 -5.22 40.95
CA THR A 79 14.33 -6.49 41.52
C THR A 79 15.45 -6.25 42.54
N ASP A 80 16.38 -5.34 42.25
CA ASP A 80 17.49 -5.03 43.15
C ASP A 80 17.01 -4.26 44.40
N LEU A 81 16.04 -3.35 44.26
CA LEU A 81 15.40 -2.69 45.40
C LEU A 81 14.63 -3.68 46.29
N GLY A 82 13.97 -4.68 45.70
CA GLY A 82 13.31 -5.75 46.46
C GLY A 82 14.26 -6.63 47.27
N LYS A 83 15.52 -6.79 46.83
CA LYS A 83 16.55 -7.51 47.59
C LYS A 83 17.09 -6.72 48.79
N PHE A 84 17.01 -5.38 48.73
CA PHE A 84 17.55 -4.50 49.77
C PHE A 84 16.59 -4.34 50.96
N CYS A 85 15.29 -4.58 50.76
CA CYS A 85 14.29 -4.68 51.84
C CYS A 85 14.26 -6.08 52.49
N GLY A 86 15.30 -6.42 53.26
CA GLY A 86 15.17 -7.11 54.56
C GLY A 86 14.61 -8.54 54.68
N LEU A 87 14.30 -9.29 53.61
CA LEU A 87 13.85 -10.69 53.74
C LEU A 87 14.60 -11.63 52.78
N CYS A 88 15.86 -11.90 53.09
CA CYS A 88 16.66 -12.90 52.39
C CYS A 88 16.30 -14.31 52.88
N VAL A 89 15.46 -15.04 52.15
CA VAL A 89 15.67 -16.43 51.67
C VAL A 89 14.68 -16.69 50.52
N CYS A 90 15.13 -16.64 49.26
CA CYS A 90 14.50 -17.48 48.24
C CYS A 90 15.53 -17.85 47.15
N PRO A 91 15.79 -19.15 46.92
CA PRO A 91 16.77 -19.62 45.95
C PRO A 91 16.30 -19.29 44.53
N CYS A 92 17.27 -18.84 43.73
CA CYS A 92 17.13 -18.27 42.40
C CYS A 92 16.29 -19.13 41.43
N ASN A 93 14.98 -18.86 41.34
CA ASN A 93 14.24 -19.18 40.13
C ASN A 93 14.62 -18.12 39.09
N LYS A 94 15.56 -18.47 38.20
CA LYS A 94 15.75 -17.75 36.93
C LYS A 94 14.36 -17.53 36.34
N LEU A 95 13.91 -16.27 36.25
CA LEU A 95 12.79 -15.89 35.41
C LEU A 95 13.12 -16.43 34.02
N LYS A 96 12.50 -17.55 33.64
CA LYS A 96 12.54 -18.03 32.27
C LYS A 96 11.83 -16.95 31.47
N SER A 97 12.56 -16.33 30.54
CA SER A 97 11.97 -15.47 29.50
C SER A 97 10.67 -16.13 29.03
N SER A 98 9.54 -15.47 29.28
CA SER A 98 8.22 -15.98 28.92
C SER A 98 8.20 -16.27 27.43
N GLY A 99 7.62 -17.39 27.00
CA GLY A 99 7.55 -17.77 25.58
C GLY A 99 6.96 -16.65 24.69
N ALA A 100 6.08 -15.83 25.25
CA ALA A 100 5.52 -14.65 24.61
C ALA A 100 6.55 -13.53 24.36
N TYR A 101 7.46 -13.29 25.32
CA TYR A 101 8.56 -12.32 25.15
C TYR A 101 9.54 -12.80 24.08
N ASN A 102 9.93 -14.08 24.08
CA ASN A 102 10.81 -14.63 23.04
C ASN A 102 10.15 -14.65 21.66
N LYS A 103 8.81 -14.69 21.57
CA LYS A 103 8.11 -14.58 20.29
C LYS A 103 8.19 -13.15 19.74
N ALA A 104 7.91 -12.16 20.58
CA ALA A 104 7.89 -10.74 20.20
C ALA A 104 9.29 -10.10 20.04
N TRP A 105 10.28 -10.58 20.80
CA TRP A 105 11.63 -9.98 20.90
C TRP A 105 12.77 -10.96 20.64
N GLY A 106 12.47 -12.22 20.32
CA GLY A 106 13.50 -13.19 19.92
C GLY A 106 13.94 -12.95 18.48
N ASN A 107 15.11 -13.48 18.13
CA ASN A 107 15.59 -13.49 16.74
C ASN A 107 14.67 -14.39 15.90
N ASN A 108 13.58 -13.83 15.39
CA ASN A 108 12.92 -14.44 14.25
C ASN A 108 13.89 -14.31 13.07
N GLN A 109 14.30 -15.47 12.52
CA GLN A 109 14.90 -15.53 11.20
C GLN A 109 13.81 -15.05 10.25
N ASP A 110 13.76 -13.75 10.04
CA ASP A 110 12.90 -13.13 9.05
C ASP A 110 13.29 -13.80 7.73
N GLY A 111 12.40 -14.66 7.26
CA GLY A 111 12.60 -15.40 6.02
C GLY A 111 12.92 -14.36 4.98
N VAL A 112 14.16 -14.35 4.52
CA VAL A 112 14.71 -13.42 3.54
C VAL A 112 13.67 -13.30 2.44
N VAL A 113 12.98 -12.15 2.40
CA VAL A 113 12.00 -11.91 1.35
C VAL A 113 12.83 -11.64 0.11
N ALA A 114 13.18 -12.72 -0.59
CA ALA A 114 13.69 -12.67 -1.94
C ALA A 114 12.54 -12.25 -2.89
N SER A 115 11.83 -11.18 -2.57
CA SER A 115 11.09 -10.40 -3.55
C SER A 115 12.05 -9.34 -4.09
N GLN A 116 13.17 -9.79 -4.69
CA GLN A 116 13.63 -9.02 -5.83
C GLN A 116 12.45 -9.03 -6.80
N PRO A 117 11.98 -7.88 -7.31
CA PRO A 117 11.11 -7.91 -8.46
C PRO A 117 11.94 -8.56 -9.56
N ALA A 118 11.74 -9.86 -9.76
CA ALA A 118 12.06 -10.47 -11.03
C ALA A 118 11.23 -9.64 -12.01
N ARG A 119 11.90 -8.75 -12.74
CA ARG A 119 11.39 -8.23 -14.00
C ARG A 119 11.24 -9.46 -14.89
N VAL A 120 10.14 -10.19 -14.72
CA VAL A 120 9.51 -10.88 -15.82
C VAL A 120 9.05 -9.77 -16.74
N VAL A 121 9.99 -9.33 -17.57
CA VAL A 121 9.64 -8.78 -18.86
C VAL A 121 8.88 -9.92 -19.52
N ASP A 122 7.55 -9.85 -19.47
CA ASP A 122 6.73 -10.75 -20.24
C ASP A 122 7.06 -10.43 -21.71
N GLU A 123 7.86 -11.30 -22.32
CA GLU A 123 8.28 -11.20 -23.72
C GLU A 123 7.07 -11.31 -24.68
N ARG A 124 5.84 -11.47 -24.15
CA ARG A 124 4.57 -11.35 -24.89
C ARG A 124 3.96 -9.95 -24.90
N GLU A 125 4.45 -8.97 -24.14
CA GLU A 125 4.02 -7.56 -24.28
C GLU A 125 4.72 -6.83 -25.45
N GLN A 126 5.40 -7.58 -26.32
CA GLN A 126 5.92 -7.07 -27.60
C GLN A 126 5.09 -7.50 -28.81
N MET A 127 3.82 -7.83 -28.62
CA MET A 127 2.83 -7.54 -29.66
C MET A 127 2.40 -6.09 -29.47
N ALA A 128 3.22 -5.19 -29.99
CA ALA A 128 2.76 -3.84 -30.29
C ALA A 128 1.41 -4.00 -30.98
N ILE A 129 0.36 -3.44 -30.38
CA ILE A 129 -0.87 -3.10 -31.07
C ILE A 129 -0.44 -2.06 -32.11
N SER A 130 0.14 -2.54 -33.22
CA SER A 130 0.69 -1.75 -34.32
C SER A 130 -0.42 -1.29 -35.27
N GLY A 131 -1.66 -1.29 -34.79
CA GLY A 131 -2.80 -0.68 -35.44
C GLY A 131 -3.41 0.31 -34.45
N GLY A 132 -3.82 1.48 -34.94
CA GLY A 132 -4.53 2.46 -34.11
C GLY A 132 -5.65 1.82 -33.29
N PHE A 133 -5.85 2.33 -32.08
CA PHE A 133 -6.95 1.98 -31.19
C PHE A 133 -8.31 2.15 -31.87
N VAL A 134 -8.41 3.09 -32.82
CA VAL A 134 -9.62 3.37 -33.59
C VAL A 134 -9.50 2.79 -35.00
N ARG A 135 -10.49 1.96 -35.38
CA ARG A 135 -10.64 1.54 -36.78
C ARG A 135 -11.13 2.72 -37.61
N ARG A 136 -10.28 3.20 -38.52
CA ARG A 136 -10.58 4.33 -39.39
C ARG A 136 -11.65 3.98 -40.43
N VAL A 137 -12.66 4.84 -40.57
CA VAL A 137 -13.77 4.69 -41.53
C VAL A 137 -13.80 5.87 -42.48
N THR A 138 -13.82 7.09 -41.92
CA THR A 138 -13.80 8.34 -42.68
C THR A 138 -12.38 8.88 -42.87
N ASN A 139 -11.44 8.43 -42.03
CA ASN A 139 -10.05 8.90 -41.98
C ASN A 139 -9.97 10.44 -41.83
N ASP A 140 -10.89 10.99 -41.06
CA ASP A 140 -10.98 12.41 -40.77
C ASP A 140 -10.12 12.80 -39.54
N ALA A 141 -10.11 14.09 -39.23
CA ALA A 141 -9.35 14.61 -38.09
C ALA A 141 -9.91 14.12 -36.74
N ARG A 142 -11.22 13.81 -36.66
CA ARG A 142 -11.85 13.34 -35.41
C ARG A 142 -11.38 11.93 -35.06
N GLU A 143 -11.37 11.03 -36.04
CA GLU A 143 -10.84 9.67 -35.85
C GLU A 143 -9.36 9.69 -35.47
N THR A 144 -8.58 10.62 -36.03
CA THR A 144 -7.18 10.82 -35.67
C THR A 144 -7.03 11.30 -34.23
N GLU A 145 -7.80 12.30 -33.80
CA GLU A 145 -7.77 12.79 -32.41
C GLU A 145 -8.24 11.71 -31.43
N MET A 146 -9.26 10.93 -31.76
CA MET A 146 -9.69 9.80 -30.92
C MET A 146 -8.58 8.78 -30.71
N ASP A 147 -7.83 8.46 -31.77
CA ASP A 147 -6.72 7.51 -31.72
C ASP A 147 -5.58 8.03 -30.83
N GLU A 148 -5.19 9.31 -31.00
CA GLU A 148 -4.19 9.99 -30.17
C GLU A 148 -4.62 10.08 -28.70
N ASN A 149 -5.90 10.33 -28.43
CA ASN A 149 -6.44 10.37 -27.07
C ASN A 149 -6.36 8.98 -26.41
N LEU A 150 -6.72 7.92 -27.14
CA LEU A 150 -6.69 6.55 -26.62
C LEU A 150 -5.25 6.04 -26.42
N GLU A 151 -4.30 6.46 -27.26
CA GLU A 151 -2.88 6.16 -27.06
C GLU A 151 -2.36 6.80 -25.75
N GLN A 152 -2.68 8.07 -25.51
CA GLN A 152 -2.33 8.75 -24.27
C GLN A 152 -2.98 8.10 -23.06
N VAL A 153 -4.27 7.75 -23.14
CA VAL A 153 -4.97 6.99 -22.09
C VAL A 153 -4.24 5.68 -21.81
N GLY A 154 -3.87 4.93 -22.85
CA GLY A 154 -3.15 3.65 -22.72
C GLY A 154 -1.83 3.82 -21.95
N GLY A 155 -1.07 4.86 -22.27
CA GLY A 155 0.17 5.20 -21.55
C GLY A 155 -0.08 5.53 -20.08
N ILE A 156 -1.09 6.35 -19.77
CA ILE A 156 -1.43 6.72 -18.38
C ILE A 156 -1.92 5.49 -17.60
N ILE A 157 -2.74 4.62 -18.20
CA ILE A 157 -3.19 3.37 -17.60
C ILE A 157 -2.00 2.45 -17.30
N GLY A 158 -1.00 2.39 -18.19
CA GLY A 158 0.26 1.70 -17.94
C GLY A 158 0.96 2.23 -16.68
N ASN A 159 1.04 3.54 -16.52
CA ASN A 159 1.62 4.16 -15.32
C ASN A 159 0.79 3.89 -14.06
N LEU A 160 -0.55 3.98 -14.16
CA LEU A 160 -1.47 3.64 -13.07
C LEU A 160 -1.29 2.19 -12.60
N ARG A 161 -1.07 1.24 -13.51
CA ARG A 161 -0.78 -0.16 -13.18
C ARG A 161 0.51 -0.28 -12.36
N HIS A 162 1.58 0.39 -12.76
CA HIS A 162 2.84 0.38 -12.01
C HIS A 162 2.65 0.96 -10.60
N MET A 163 2.01 2.13 -10.48
CA MET A 163 1.72 2.72 -9.18
C MET A 163 0.85 1.80 -8.31
N ALA A 164 -0.13 1.11 -8.89
CA ALA A 164 -0.97 0.16 -8.13
C ALA A 164 -0.16 -1.03 -7.59
N LEU A 165 0.81 -1.54 -8.35
CA LEU A 165 1.71 -2.60 -7.88
C LEU A 165 2.63 -2.10 -6.76
N ASP A 166 3.22 -0.91 -6.93
CA ASP A 166 4.11 -0.31 -5.93
C ASP A 166 3.35 -0.02 -4.62
N MET A 167 2.15 0.58 -4.70
CA MET A 167 1.27 0.77 -3.54
C MET A 167 0.93 -0.56 -2.85
N GLY A 168 0.63 -1.61 -3.62
CA GLY A 168 0.32 -2.92 -3.06
C GLY A 168 1.48 -3.52 -2.27
N ASN A 169 2.69 -3.49 -2.84
CA ASN A 169 3.90 -4.00 -2.19
C ASN A 169 4.25 -3.21 -0.92
N GLU A 170 4.09 -1.89 -0.95
CA GLU A 170 4.35 -1.02 0.20
C GLU A 170 3.36 -1.32 1.34
N ILE A 171 2.07 -1.45 1.03
CA ILE A 171 1.04 -1.82 2.01
C ILE A 171 1.32 -3.19 2.63
N ASP A 172 1.70 -4.19 1.83
CA ASP A 172 2.05 -5.51 2.35
C ASP A 172 3.26 -5.47 3.29
N THR A 173 4.25 -4.62 3.00
CA THR A 173 5.43 -4.41 3.83
C THR A 173 5.05 -3.73 5.15
N GLN A 174 4.28 -2.65 5.08
CA GLN A 174 3.78 -1.92 6.25
C GLN A 174 2.88 -2.80 7.13
N ASN A 175 2.00 -3.63 6.56
CA ASN A 175 1.16 -4.55 7.31
C ASN A 175 1.99 -5.54 8.15
N ARG A 176 3.05 -6.12 7.57
CA ARG A 176 3.96 -7.00 8.32
C ARG A 176 4.70 -6.25 9.42
N GLN A 177 5.09 -4.99 9.17
CA GLN A 177 5.70 -4.15 10.20
C GLN A 177 4.74 -3.88 11.36
N ILE A 178 3.48 -3.56 11.06
CA ILE A 178 2.43 -3.36 12.06
C ILE A 178 2.25 -4.63 12.90
N ASP A 179 2.22 -5.83 12.29
CA ASP A 179 2.14 -7.09 13.04
C ASP A 179 3.28 -7.24 14.07
N ARG A 180 4.53 -6.94 13.68
CA ARG A 180 5.67 -6.95 14.61
C ARG A 180 5.52 -5.91 15.71
N ILE A 181 5.10 -4.70 15.36
CA ILE A 181 4.87 -3.61 16.32
C ILE A 181 3.79 -4.02 17.33
N MET A 182 2.70 -4.65 16.89
CA MET A 182 1.63 -5.12 17.77
C MET A 182 2.14 -6.18 18.75
N GLU A 183 2.90 -7.18 18.30
CA GLU A 183 3.48 -8.19 19.20
C GLU A 183 4.43 -7.56 20.23
N LYS A 184 5.29 -6.64 19.80
CA LYS A 184 6.19 -5.87 20.67
C LYS A 184 5.41 -5.02 21.69
N ALA A 185 4.34 -4.36 21.24
CA ALA A 185 3.49 -3.50 22.07
C ALA A 185 2.76 -4.29 23.15
N ASP A 186 2.16 -5.44 22.81
CA ASP A 186 1.50 -6.32 23.78
C ASP A 186 2.49 -6.83 24.84
N SER A 187 3.70 -7.22 24.40
CA SER A 187 4.76 -7.64 25.32
C SER A 187 5.18 -6.50 26.26
N ASN A 188 5.42 -5.31 25.71
CA ASN A 188 5.81 -4.14 26.50
C ASN A 188 4.69 -3.74 27.49
N LYS A 189 3.43 -3.76 27.06
CA LYS A 189 2.27 -3.47 27.91
C LYS A 189 2.19 -4.40 29.11
N ALA A 190 2.29 -5.71 28.88
CA ALA A 190 2.25 -6.69 29.96
C ALA A 190 3.38 -6.48 30.99
N ARG A 191 4.59 -6.16 30.52
CA ARG A 191 5.75 -5.86 31.37
C ARG A 191 5.57 -4.57 32.18
N ILE A 192 5.05 -3.51 31.57
CA ILE A 192 4.73 -2.26 32.25
C ILE A 192 3.71 -2.52 33.37
N ASP A 193 2.65 -3.26 33.09
CA ASP A 193 1.62 -3.58 34.08
C ASP A 193 2.17 -4.43 35.25
N GLU A 194 3.09 -5.37 34.97
CA GLU A 194 3.76 -6.16 36.00
C GLU A 194 4.72 -5.32 36.86
N ALA A 195 5.57 -4.49 36.23
CA ALA A 195 6.48 -3.60 36.92
C ALA A 195 5.72 -2.59 37.81
N ASN A 196 4.62 -2.02 37.33
CA ASN A 196 3.76 -1.12 38.10
C ASN A 196 3.15 -1.82 39.32
N LYS A 197 2.67 -3.06 39.17
CA LYS A 197 2.18 -3.86 40.30
C LYS A 197 3.29 -4.12 41.33
N HIS A 198 4.50 -4.44 40.87
CA HIS A 198 5.64 -4.69 41.75
C HIS A 198 6.06 -3.42 42.51
N ALA A 199 6.17 -2.29 41.83
CA ALA A 199 6.48 -0.99 42.43
C ALA A 199 5.43 -0.60 43.49
N THR A 200 4.13 -0.76 43.18
CA THR A 200 3.03 -0.45 44.11
C THR A 200 3.11 -1.31 45.38
N LYS A 201 3.41 -2.61 45.25
CA LYS A 201 3.59 -3.48 46.43
C LYS A 201 4.75 -3.02 47.32
N MET A 202 5.84 -2.55 46.74
CA MET A 202 6.98 -2.06 47.51
C MET A 202 6.67 -0.75 48.24
N LEU A 203 5.85 0.12 47.65
CA LEU A 203 5.39 1.35 48.31
C LEU A 203 4.31 1.12 49.38
N GLY A 204 3.45 0.12 49.19
CA GLY A 204 2.36 -0.22 50.12
C GLY A 204 2.72 -1.22 51.23
N SER A 205 3.96 -1.73 51.27
CA SER A 205 4.45 -2.64 52.32
C SER A 205 5.27 -1.91 53.40
N GLY A 206 5.08 -0.60 53.54
CA GLY A 206 5.66 0.24 54.61
C GLY A 206 4.74 0.38 55.80
#